data_AF-A0A813EZK0-F1
#
_entry.id   AF-A0A813EZK0-F1
#
_cell.length_a   1.000
_cell.length_b   1.000
_cell.length_c   1.000
_cell.angle_alpha   90.00
_cell.angle_beta   90.00
_cell.angle_gamma   90.00
#
_symmetry.space_group_name_H-M   'P 1'
#
loop_
_entity.id
_entity.type
_entity.pdbx_description
1 polymer ?
#
loop_
_entity_poly.entity_id
_entity_poly.type
_entity_poly.pdbx_seq_one_letter_code
_entity_poly.pdbx_strand_id
1 'polypeptide(L)'
;NCGAGMNSKFLTTSSIIPLQIRLFSMPLFFIVDALLKVRPLVEFGFQRLATKETISKVLEAVYVNAGAVDDELIDGVLEPAADPGALDVFVNVLTGDPGCSADEYLPSVRCPVRLIWGTEDTVTPLNGELAYYGTYFRELADDPSMPHITLKEVLAGHVPQDDSPEEVHQDMLSWLANPPPFAMDLGTKQSQADSEDGLDLDDLVF
;
A
#
# COMPACT_ATOMS: atom_id res chain seq x y z
N ASN A 1 4.57 -0.31 0.61
CA ASN A 1 3.95 -1.58 0.19
C ASN A 1 2.49 -1.35 -0.16
N CYS A 2 2.08 -1.70 -1.38
CA CYS A 2 0.78 -1.32 -1.93
C CYS A 2 -0.32 -2.28 -1.47
N GLY A 3 -0.79 -2.17 -0.22
CA GLY A 3 -2.14 -2.55 0.26
C GLY A 3 -2.74 -3.93 -0.06
N ALA A 4 -2.02 -4.81 -0.75
CA ALA A 4 -2.57 -5.94 -1.48
C ALA A 4 -2.86 -7.16 -0.60
N GLY A 5 -2.36 -7.18 0.64
CA GLY A 5 -2.31 -8.39 1.46
C GLY A 5 -3.52 -8.66 2.35
N MET A 6 -4.31 -7.64 2.71
CA MET A 6 -5.22 -7.77 3.89
C MET A 6 -6.71 -7.63 3.60
N ASN A 7 -7.12 -7.16 2.41
CA ASN A 7 -8.55 -6.98 2.11
C ASN A 7 -9.14 -8.22 1.41
N SER A 8 -10.23 -8.76 1.96
CA SER A 8 -10.89 -9.99 1.48
C SER A 8 -11.45 -9.85 0.05
N LYS A 9 -11.95 -8.66 -0.29
CA LYS A 9 -12.48 -8.37 -1.62
C LYS A 9 -11.36 -8.24 -2.63
N PHE A 10 -10.25 -7.61 -2.26
CA PHE A 10 -9.10 -7.45 -3.15
C PHE A 10 -8.54 -8.79 -3.66
N LEU A 11 -8.35 -9.77 -2.77
CA LEU A 11 -7.84 -11.11 -3.14
C LEU A 11 -8.78 -11.89 -4.05
N THR A 12 -10.07 -11.52 -4.07
CA THR A 12 -11.10 -12.21 -4.84
C THR A 12 -11.48 -11.48 -6.14
N THR A 13 -11.21 -10.18 -6.25
CA THR A 13 -11.55 -9.34 -7.43
C THR A 13 -10.37 -9.00 -8.34
N SER A 14 -9.15 -8.88 -7.80
CA SER A 14 -7.95 -8.47 -8.53
C SER A 14 -7.66 -9.32 -9.77
N SER A 15 -7.31 -8.67 -10.90
CA SER A 15 -6.83 -9.32 -12.13
C SER A 15 -5.47 -9.99 -11.98
N ILE A 16 -4.64 -9.48 -11.07
CA ILE A 16 -3.28 -10.01 -10.81
C ILE A 16 -3.33 -11.38 -10.13
N ILE A 17 -4.38 -11.67 -9.35
CA ILE A 17 -4.52 -12.96 -8.66
C ILE A 17 -5.09 -14.01 -9.62
N PRO A 18 -4.48 -15.21 -9.74
CA PRO A 18 -4.98 -16.25 -10.62
C PRO A 18 -6.44 -16.64 -10.34
N LEU A 19 -7.21 -16.87 -11.41
CA LEU A 19 -8.65 -17.15 -11.32
C LEU A 19 -8.97 -18.34 -10.39
N GLN A 20 -8.16 -19.40 -10.42
CA GLN A 20 -8.34 -20.55 -9.54
C GLN A 20 -8.23 -20.20 -8.05
N ILE A 21 -7.30 -19.31 -7.69
CA ILE A 21 -7.11 -18.85 -6.30
C ILE A 21 -8.28 -17.97 -5.91
N ARG A 22 -8.72 -17.07 -6.79
CA ARG A 22 -9.91 -16.23 -6.57
C ARG A 22 -11.14 -17.09 -6.31
N LEU A 23 -11.45 -18.04 -7.18
CA LEU A 23 -12.62 -18.90 -7.05
C LEU A 23 -12.57 -19.78 -5.80
N PHE A 24 -11.40 -20.32 -5.45
CA PHE A 24 -11.23 -21.15 -4.26
C PHE A 24 -11.30 -20.35 -2.95
N SER A 25 -10.77 -19.12 -2.94
CA SER A 25 -10.75 -18.25 -1.77
C SER A 25 -12.07 -17.49 -1.53
N MET A 26 -12.90 -17.30 -2.56
CA MET A 26 -14.22 -16.68 -2.46
C MET A 26 -15.11 -17.21 -1.31
N PRO A 27 -15.38 -18.52 -1.17
CA PRO A 27 -16.21 -19.03 -0.07
C PRO A 27 -15.57 -18.81 1.30
N LEU A 28 -14.24 -18.92 1.40
CA LEU A 28 -13.50 -18.66 2.65
C LEU A 28 -13.68 -17.19 3.06
N PHE A 29 -13.44 -16.26 2.14
CA PHE A 29 -13.56 -14.82 2.41
C PHE A 29 -15.00 -14.39 2.67
N PHE A 30 -15.99 -15.02 2.04
CA PHE A 30 -17.39 -14.82 2.38
C PHE A 30 -17.70 -15.20 3.84
N ILE A 31 -17.14 -16.31 4.31
CA ILE A 31 -17.29 -16.73 5.72
C ILE A 31 -16.57 -15.75 6.65
N VAL A 32 -15.35 -15.33 6.31
CA VAL A 32 -14.61 -14.32 7.08
C VAL A 32 -15.39 -13.01 7.15
N ASP A 33 -15.91 -12.50 6.04
CA ASP A 33 -16.75 -11.29 5.99
C ASP A 33 -18.03 -11.45 6.84
N ALA A 34 -18.66 -12.61 6.81
CA ALA A 34 -19.83 -12.90 7.65
C ALA A 34 -19.46 -12.92 9.14
N LEU A 35 -18.29 -13.48 9.48
CA LEU A 35 -17.75 -13.50 10.83
C LEU A 35 -17.42 -12.08 11.32
N LEU A 36 -16.84 -11.26 10.45
CA LEU A 36 -16.47 -9.87 10.72
C LEU A 36 -17.69 -8.95 10.90
N LYS A 37 -18.90 -9.40 10.56
CA LYS A 37 -20.15 -8.70 10.89
C LYS A 37 -20.68 -8.99 12.30
N VAL A 38 -20.16 -10.03 12.97
CA VAL A 38 -20.59 -10.41 14.32
C VAL A 38 -19.76 -9.62 15.34
N ARG A 39 -20.25 -8.43 15.72
CA ARG A 39 -19.49 -7.46 16.54
C ARG A 39 -18.82 -8.05 17.80
N PRO A 40 -19.50 -8.85 18.65
CA PRO A 40 -18.85 -9.41 19.84
C PRO A 40 -17.68 -10.33 19.52
N LEU A 41 -17.74 -11.04 18.40
CA LEU A 41 -16.68 -11.96 17.99
C LEU A 41 -15.47 -11.21 17.44
N VAL A 42 -15.70 -10.17 16.64
CA VAL A 42 -14.62 -9.32 16.13
C VAL A 42 -13.96 -8.55 17.26
N GLU A 43 -14.74 -7.97 18.17
CA GLU A 43 -14.22 -7.27 19.33
C GLU A 43 -13.32 -8.19 20.18
N PHE A 44 -13.78 -9.42 20.43
CA PHE A 44 -12.96 -10.43 21.10
C PHE A 44 -11.67 -10.75 20.35
N GLY A 45 -11.74 -10.95 19.02
CA GLY A 45 -10.57 -11.22 18.19
C GLY A 45 -9.57 -10.06 18.19
N PHE A 46 -10.07 -8.84 18.01
CA PHE A 46 -9.29 -7.62 18.02
C PHE A 46 -8.57 -7.41 19.35
N GLN A 47 -9.26 -7.58 20.48
CA GLN A 47 -8.64 -7.49 21.81
C GLN A 47 -7.53 -8.52 22.04
N ARG A 48 -7.56 -9.68 21.36
CA ARG A 48 -6.48 -10.67 21.42
C ARG A 48 -5.30 -10.30 20.54
N LEU A 49 -5.57 -9.69 19.38
CA LEU A 49 -4.54 -9.20 18.47
C LEU A 49 -3.83 -7.97 19.04
N ALA A 50 -4.57 -7.04 19.65
CA ALA A 50 -4.07 -5.81 20.25
C ALA A 50 -3.44 -6.06 21.64
N THR A 51 -2.52 -7.02 21.72
CA THR A 51 -1.74 -7.31 22.92
C THR A 51 -0.26 -7.21 22.59
N LYS A 52 0.56 -6.73 23.54
CA LYS A 52 2.02 -6.60 23.38
C LYS A 52 2.68 -7.88 22.86
N GLU A 53 2.32 -9.03 23.43
CA GLU A 53 2.86 -10.33 23.00
C GLU A 53 2.49 -10.66 21.55
N THR A 54 1.23 -10.43 21.15
CA THR A 54 0.78 -10.76 19.81
C THR A 54 1.37 -9.79 18.77
N ILE A 55 1.38 -8.49 19.06
CA ILE A 55 1.98 -7.48 18.19
C ILE A 55 3.49 -7.73 18.02
N SER A 56 4.23 -8.02 19.09
CA SER A 56 5.66 -8.39 19.01
C SER A 56 5.88 -9.54 18.03
N LYS A 57 5.10 -10.63 18.16
CA LYS A 57 5.21 -11.79 17.27
C LYS A 57 4.87 -11.47 15.82
N VAL A 58 3.87 -10.62 15.59
CA VAL A 58 3.49 -10.19 14.23
C VAL A 58 4.59 -9.33 13.61
N LEU A 59 5.14 -8.38 14.36
CA LEU A 59 6.26 -7.54 13.90
C LEU A 59 7.50 -8.40 13.63
N GLU A 60 7.89 -9.29 14.55
CA GLU A 60 9.00 -10.23 14.34
C GLU A 60 8.84 -11.12 13.10
N ALA A 61 7.61 -11.43 12.70
CA ALA A 61 7.33 -12.25 11.51
C ALA A 61 7.45 -11.48 10.19
N VAL A 62 7.39 -10.14 10.23
CA VAL A 62 7.42 -9.28 9.04
C VAL A 62 8.67 -8.41 8.94
N TYR A 63 9.56 -8.45 9.94
CA TYR A 63 10.84 -7.77 9.97
C TYR A 63 11.99 -8.77 9.81
N VAL A 64 13.08 -8.35 9.16
CA VAL A 64 14.36 -9.08 9.12
C VAL A 64 15.23 -8.69 10.30
N ASN A 65 15.31 -7.40 10.61
CA ASN A 65 16.00 -6.87 11.78
C ASN A 65 15.12 -6.99 13.02
N ALA A 66 15.14 -8.18 13.63
CA ALA A 66 14.43 -8.42 14.89
C ALA A 66 14.84 -7.45 16.02
N GLY A 67 16.05 -6.86 15.96
CA GLY A 67 16.50 -5.85 16.91
C GLY A 67 15.80 -4.49 16.78
N ALA A 68 15.13 -4.22 15.66
CA ALA A 68 14.28 -3.04 15.48
C ALA A 68 12.89 -3.22 16.13
N VAL A 69 12.49 -4.46 16.47
CA VAL A 69 11.23 -4.74 17.16
C VAL A 69 11.43 -4.54 18.66
N ASP A 70 11.39 -3.28 19.08
CA ASP A 70 11.51 -2.89 20.48
C ASP A 70 10.18 -2.49 21.13
N ASP A 71 10.23 -2.20 22.42
CA ASP A 71 9.05 -1.81 23.20
C ASP A 71 8.42 -0.50 22.70
N GLU A 72 9.23 0.43 22.18
CA GLU A 72 8.75 1.71 21.66
C GLU A 72 7.92 1.50 20.38
N LEU A 73 8.42 0.67 19.45
CA LEU A 73 7.68 0.29 18.25
C LEU A 73 6.37 -0.42 18.60
N ILE A 74 6.43 -1.40 19.52
CA ILE A 74 5.23 -2.17 19.91
C ILE A 74 4.19 -1.25 20.54
N ASP A 75 4.61 -0.38 21.46
CA ASP A 75 3.70 0.57 22.11
C ASP A 75 3.14 1.58 21.10
N GLY A 76 3.94 2.03 20.12
CA GLY A 76 3.49 2.90 19.03
C GLY A 76 2.45 2.27 18.09
N VAL A 77 2.43 0.93 17.97
CA VAL A 77 1.36 0.20 17.25
C VAL A 77 0.14 -0.02 18.13
N LEU A 78 0.33 -0.26 19.43
CA LEU A 78 -0.76 -0.49 20.38
C LEU A 78 -1.55 0.78 20.72
N GLU A 79 -0.88 1.94 20.76
CA GLU A 79 -1.51 3.22 21.07
C GLU A 79 -2.69 3.54 20.12
N PRO A 80 -2.53 3.55 18.78
CA PRO A 80 -3.65 3.75 17.87
C PRO A 80 -4.65 2.60 17.92
N ALA A 81 -4.24 1.38 18.29
CA ALA A 81 -5.15 0.25 18.45
C ALA A 81 -6.06 0.37 19.70
N ALA A 82 -5.70 1.22 20.66
CA ALA A 82 -6.50 1.52 21.84
C ALA A 82 -7.59 2.57 21.61
N ASP A 83 -7.60 3.23 20.44
CA ASP A 83 -8.62 4.22 20.09
C ASP A 83 -10.03 3.57 20.03
N PRO A 84 -11.08 4.24 20.54
CA PRO A 84 -12.44 3.70 20.48
C PRO A 84 -12.94 3.34 19.08
N GLY A 85 -12.41 3.98 18.03
CA GLY A 85 -12.72 3.70 16.62
C GLY A 85 -11.80 2.67 15.96
N ALA A 86 -10.76 2.18 16.63
CA ALA A 86 -9.75 1.31 16.04
C ALA A 86 -10.34 -0.01 15.52
N LEU A 87 -11.29 -0.60 16.25
CA LEU A 87 -11.99 -1.82 15.84
C LEU A 87 -12.74 -1.62 14.52
N ASP A 88 -13.47 -0.50 14.40
CA ASP A 88 -14.26 -0.21 13.21
C ASP A 88 -13.35 0.05 11.99
N VAL A 89 -12.22 0.74 12.20
CA VAL A 89 -11.17 0.91 11.17
C VAL A 89 -10.59 -0.44 10.76
N PHE A 90 -10.24 -1.31 11.73
CA PHE A 90 -9.70 -2.64 11.46
C PHE A 90 -10.65 -3.49 10.61
N VAL A 91 -11.95 -3.53 10.97
CA VAL A 91 -12.98 -4.22 10.17
C VAL A 91 -13.08 -3.63 8.76
N ASN A 92 -13.02 -2.30 8.65
CA ASN A 92 -13.12 -1.63 7.36
C ASN A 92 -11.88 -1.87 6.47
N VAL A 93 -10.68 -1.99 7.03
CA VAL A 93 -9.48 -2.38 6.27
C VAL A 93 -9.65 -3.78 5.66
N LEU A 94 -10.19 -4.73 6.44
CA LEU A 94 -10.36 -6.11 6.00
C LEU A 94 -11.53 -6.31 5.00
N THR A 95 -12.64 -5.60 5.21
CA THR A 95 -13.93 -5.87 4.52
C THR A 95 -14.48 -4.71 3.72
N GLY A 96 -13.91 -3.52 3.90
CA GLY A 96 -14.30 -2.31 3.18
C GLY A 96 -14.09 -2.44 1.68
N ASP A 97 -14.61 -1.48 0.94
CA ASP A 97 -14.31 -1.37 -0.49
C ASP A 97 -12.79 -1.12 -0.65
N PRO A 98 -12.04 -2.02 -1.33
CA PRO A 98 -10.61 -1.81 -1.54
C PRO A 98 -10.30 -0.63 -2.48
N GLY A 99 -11.31 -0.12 -3.19
CA GLY A 99 -11.13 0.93 -4.19
C GLY A 99 -10.46 0.42 -5.46
N CYS A 100 -9.97 1.36 -6.27
CA CYS A 100 -9.22 1.10 -7.49
C CYS A 100 -7.90 0.40 -7.13
N SER A 101 -7.59 -0.72 -7.80
CA SER A 101 -6.35 -1.44 -7.52
C SER A 101 -5.14 -0.68 -8.07
N ALA A 102 -3.96 -0.97 -7.51
CA ALA A 102 -2.75 -0.28 -7.94
C ALA A 102 -2.47 -0.47 -9.44
N ASP A 103 -2.76 -1.65 -9.99
CA ASP A 103 -2.59 -1.97 -11.40
C ASP A 103 -3.57 -1.26 -12.33
N GLU A 104 -4.77 -0.95 -11.85
CA GLU A 104 -5.73 -0.13 -12.58
C GLU A 104 -5.31 1.36 -12.56
N TYR A 105 -4.71 1.81 -11.45
CA TYR A 105 -4.37 3.22 -11.26
C TYR A 105 -3.01 3.62 -11.87
N LEU A 106 -1.98 2.79 -11.73
CA LEU A 106 -0.60 3.11 -12.15
C LEU A 106 -0.47 3.53 -13.62
N PRO A 107 -1.18 2.93 -14.59
CA PRO A 107 -1.15 3.37 -15.99
C PRO A 107 -1.61 4.83 -16.19
N SER A 108 -2.31 5.42 -15.22
CA SER A 108 -2.74 6.83 -15.23
C SER A 108 -1.80 7.78 -14.50
N VAL A 109 -0.82 7.26 -13.75
CA VAL A 109 0.14 8.07 -13.00
C VAL A 109 1.06 8.79 -13.99
N ARG A 110 1.25 10.09 -13.77
CA ARG A 110 2.03 10.99 -14.65
C ARG A 110 3.10 11.71 -13.86
N CYS A 111 3.81 11.00 -12.99
CA CYS A 111 4.95 11.51 -12.25
C CYS A 111 5.96 10.38 -12.01
N PRO A 112 7.24 10.71 -11.72
CA PRO A 112 8.20 9.73 -11.25
C PRO A 112 7.69 8.94 -10.03
N VAL A 113 7.83 7.63 -10.06
CA VAL A 113 7.46 6.72 -8.96
C VAL A 113 8.69 5.91 -8.53
N ARG A 114 8.98 5.93 -7.22
CA ARG A 114 9.97 5.06 -6.58
C ARG A 114 9.24 4.00 -5.76
N LEU A 115 9.40 2.75 -6.16
CA LEU A 115 9.00 1.59 -5.39
C LEU A 115 10.21 1.17 -4.54
N ILE A 116 9.98 0.90 -3.25
CA ILE A 116 11.00 0.39 -2.33
C ILE A 116 10.42 -0.88 -1.69
N TRP A 117 11.17 -1.98 -1.76
CA TRP A 117 10.66 -3.29 -1.37
C TRP A 117 11.71 -4.10 -0.63
N GLY A 118 11.28 -4.81 0.40
CA GLY A 118 12.11 -5.77 1.11
C GLY A 118 12.31 -7.04 0.29
N THR A 119 13.55 -7.53 0.19
CA THR A 119 13.86 -8.80 -0.50
C THR A 119 13.31 -10.01 0.25
N GLU A 120 13.09 -9.90 1.56
CA GLU A 120 12.58 -10.94 2.45
C GLU A 120 11.13 -10.68 2.88
N ASP A 121 10.38 -9.87 2.13
CA ASP A 121 8.96 -9.63 2.41
C ASP A 121 8.14 -10.93 2.30
N THR A 122 7.57 -11.38 3.42
CA THR A 122 6.76 -12.60 3.51
C THR A 122 5.27 -12.37 3.24
N VAL A 123 4.82 -11.12 3.20
CA VAL A 123 3.41 -10.74 3.03
C VAL A 123 3.10 -10.48 1.56
N THR A 124 3.98 -9.75 0.87
CA THR A 124 3.89 -9.50 -0.58
C THR A 124 5.26 -9.73 -1.21
N PRO A 125 5.68 -10.99 -1.32
CA PRO A 125 7.02 -11.32 -1.79
C PRO A 125 7.26 -10.82 -3.21
N LEU A 126 8.49 -10.42 -3.49
CA LEU A 126 8.93 -10.09 -4.84
C LEU A 126 9.18 -11.34 -5.70
N ASN A 127 9.46 -12.49 -5.09
CA ASN A 127 9.86 -13.72 -5.77
C ASN A 127 9.09 -14.95 -5.26
N GLY A 128 8.92 -15.95 -6.12
CA GLY A 128 8.30 -17.23 -5.77
C GLY A 128 6.82 -17.35 -6.18
N GLU A 129 6.20 -18.48 -5.85
CA GLU A 129 4.88 -18.86 -6.38
C GLU A 129 3.72 -17.97 -5.89
N LEU A 130 3.94 -17.22 -4.81
CA LEU A 130 2.96 -16.31 -4.20
C LEU A 130 3.27 -14.83 -4.48
N ALA A 131 4.30 -14.54 -5.27
CA ALA A 131 4.79 -13.19 -5.51
C ALA A 131 3.97 -12.40 -6.54
N TYR A 132 2.65 -12.58 -6.61
CA TYR A 132 1.81 -12.00 -7.67
C TYR A 132 2.03 -10.49 -7.82
N TYR A 133 1.78 -9.72 -6.76
CA TYR A 133 1.95 -8.28 -6.77
C TYR A 133 3.42 -7.85 -6.85
N GLY A 134 4.31 -8.51 -6.10
CA GLY A 134 5.73 -8.17 -6.16
C GLY A 134 6.32 -8.38 -7.56
N THR A 135 5.92 -9.44 -8.26
CA THR A 135 6.30 -9.71 -9.65
C THR A 135 5.74 -8.64 -10.58
N TYR A 136 4.44 -8.31 -10.47
CA TYR A 136 3.81 -7.25 -11.26
C TYR A 136 4.56 -5.90 -11.13
N PHE A 137 4.86 -5.49 -9.90
CA PHE A 137 5.56 -4.22 -9.65
C PHE A 137 7.01 -4.23 -10.13
N ARG A 138 7.71 -5.37 -10.05
CA ARG A 138 9.04 -5.52 -10.61
C ARG A 138 9.00 -5.44 -12.14
N GLU A 139 8.10 -6.19 -12.79
CA GLU A 139 7.94 -6.15 -14.24
C GLU A 139 7.60 -4.75 -14.74
N LEU A 140 6.77 -4.01 -13.99
CA LEU A 140 6.42 -2.62 -14.32
C LEU A 140 7.63 -1.68 -14.22
N ALA A 141 8.52 -1.88 -13.24
CA ALA A 141 9.74 -1.09 -13.09
C ALA A 141 10.83 -1.48 -14.12
N ASP A 142 10.81 -2.71 -14.60
CA ASP A 142 11.70 -3.21 -15.65
C ASP A 142 11.20 -2.87 -17.07
N ASP A 143 9.94 -2.43 -17.22
CA ASP A 143 9.33 -2.07 -18.51
C ASP A 143 9.99 -0.80 -19.10
N PRO A 144 10.70 -0.90 -20.25
CA PRO A 144 11.34 0.25 -20.89
C PRO A 144 10.37 1.34 -21.34
N SER A 145 9.07 1.03 -21.48
CA SER A 145 8.02 2.00 -21.82
C SER A 145 7.57 2.84 -20.62
N MET A 146 7.90 2.42 -19.39
CA MET A 146 7.55 3.10 -18.15
C MET A 146 8.79 3.54 -17.35
N PRO A 147 9.76 4.27 -17.96
CA PRO A 147 11.06 4.59 -17.33
C PRO A 147 10.96 5.53 -16.11
N HIS A 148 9.77 6.07 -15.85
CA HIS A 148 9.48 6.92 -14.70
C HIS A 148 9.14 6.11 -13.45
N ILE A 149 8.88 4.81 -13.58
CA ILE A 149 8.67 3.88 -12.47
C ILE A 149 9.98 3.14 -12.24
N THR A 150 10.49 3.18 -11.01
CA THR A 150 11.74 2.52 -10.65
C THR A 150 11.59 1.74 -9.35
N LEU A 151 12.33 0.64 -9.21
CA LEU A 151 12.30 -0.21 -8.02
C LEU A 151 13.66 -0.21 -7.31
N LYS A 152 13.64 -0.09 -5.99
CA LYS A 152 14.76 -0.37 -5.09
C LYS A 152 14.44 -1.61 -4.27
N GLU A 153 15.30 -2.60 -4.36
CA GLU A 153 15.31 -3.72 -3.43
C GLU A 153 16.24 -3.40 -2.25
N VAL A 154 15.80 -3.75 -1.05
CA VAL A 154 16.48 -3.50 0.24
C VAL A 154 16.46 -4.80 1.03
N LEU A 155 17.54 -5.12 1.75
CA LEU A 155 17.54 -6.28 2.66
C LEU A 155 16.67 -5.96 3.88
N ALA A 156 15.39 -6.27 3.76
CA ALA A 156 14.34 -6.00 4.73
C ALA A 156 13.15 -6.94 4.46
N GLY A 157 12.24 -7.01 5.43
CA GLY A 157 10.95 -7.67 5.33
C GLY A 157 9.88 -6.74 4.76
N HIS A 158 8.67 -6.83 5.31
CA HIS A 158 7.48 -6.15 4.77
C HIS A 158 7.51 -4.62 4.91
N VAL A 159 8.24 -4.12 5.92
CA VAL A 159 8.25 -2.70 6.32
C VAL A 159 9.65 -2.11 6.11
N PRO A 160 10.14 -2.01 4.85
CA PRO A 160 11.55 -1.71 4.58
C PRO A 160 12.02 -0.38 5.16
N GLN A 161 11.14 0.63 5.24
CA GLN A 161 11.48 1.94 5.79
C GLN A 161 11.82 1.93 7.28
N ASP A 162 11.33 0.93 8.02
CA ASP A 162 11.53 0.79 9.46
C ASP A 162 12.56 -0.31 9.77
N ASP A 163 12.59 -1.35 8.94
CA ASP A 163 13.50 -2.49 9.06
C ASP A 163 14.95 -2.15 8.61
N SER A 164 15.10 -1.35 7.54
CA SER A 164 16.39 -0.84 7.04
C SER A 164 16.33 0.68 6.78
N PRO A 165 16.17 1.49 7.84
CA PRO A 165 15.86 2.91 7.72
C PRO A 165 16.98 3.70 7.04
N GLU A 166 18.25 3.38 7.31
CA GLU A 166 19.39 4.09 6.70
C GLU A 166 19.44 3.86 5.18
N GLU A 167 19.29 2.62 4.72
CA GLU A 167 19.32 2.33 3.28
C GLU A 167 18.14 2.96 2.56
N VAL A 168 16.93 2.87 3.13
CA VAL A 168 15.74 3.50 2.56
C VAL A 168 15.87 5.02 2.54
N HIS A 169 16.36 5.63 3.62
CA HIS A 169 16.54 7.08 3.69
C HIS A 169 17.54 7.58 2.63
N GLN A 170 18.70 6.93 2.49
CA GLN A 170 19.70 7.31 1.49
C GLN A 170 19.18 7.12 0.06
N ASP A 171 18.41 6.05 -0.20
CA ASP A 171 17.75 5.83 -1.49
C ASP A 171 16.76 6.95 -1.82
N MET A 172 15.89 7.30 -0.86
CA MET A 172 14.91 8.37 -1.02
C MET A 172 15.57 9.71 -1.30
N LEU A 173 16.62 10.08 -0.56
CA LEU A 173 17.36 11.34 -0.80
C LEU A 173 18.01 11.35 -2.19
N SER A 174 18.65 10.25 -2.58
CA SER A 174 19.31 10.12 -3.88
C SER A 174 18.31 10.22 -5.03
N TRP A 175 17.14 9.59 -4.88
CA TRP A 175 16.06 9.62 -5.85
C TRP A 175 15.38 10.99 -5.92
N LEU A 176 15.12 11.66 -4.79
CA LEU A 176 14.56 13.02 -4.77
C LEU A 176 15.49 14.04 -5.42
N ALA A 177 16.81 13.89 -5.25
CA ALA A 177 17.79 14.75 -5.90
C ALA A 177 17.88 14.51 -7.41
N ASN A 178 17.61 13.28 -7.87
CA ASN A 178 17.76 12.88 -9.27
C ASN A 178 16.61 11.96 -9.72
N PRO A 179 15.35 12.43 -9.76
CA PRO A 179 14.24 11.60 -10.16
C PRO A 179 14.35 11.29 -11.67
N PRO A 180 13.86 10.13 -12.12
CA PRO A 180 13.88 9.79 -13.53
C PRO A 180 13.13 10.84 -14.35
N PRO A 181 13.60 11.16 -15.57
CA PRO A 181 12.95 12.15 -16.41
C PRO A 181 11.53 11.70 -16.72
N PHE A 182 10.57 12.57 -16.43
CA PHE A 182 9.18 12.37 -16.81
C PHE A 182 8.74 13.53 -17.71
N ALA A 183 8.33 13.22 -18.93
CA ALA A 183 7.70 14.21 -19.80
C ALA A 183 6.25 14.39 -19.33
N MET A 184 5.98 15.47 -18.60
CA MET A 184 4.59 15.94 -18.53
C MET A 184 4.20 16.39 -19.94
N ASP A 185 3.34 15.63 -20.60
CA ASP A 185 2.48 16.21 -21.62
C ASP A 185 1.46 17.11 -20.89
N LEU A 186 1.92 18.30 -20.49
CA LEU A 186 1.03 19.41 -20.20
C LEU A 186 0.41 19.76 -21.55
N GLY A 187 -0.65 19.04 -21.93
CA GLY A 187 -1.36 19.30 -23.17
C GLY A 187 -1.71 20.78 -23.21
N THR A 188 -0.92 21.55 -23.96
CA THR A 188 -1.22 22.94 -24.25
C THR A 188 -2.44 22.90 -25.13
N LYS A 189 -3.62 22.88 -24.50
CA LYS A 189 -4.77 23.52 -25.10
C LYS A 189 -4.37 24.99 -25.23
N GLN A 190 -3.84 25.35 -26.40
CA GLN A 190 -3.92 26.72 -26.88
C GLN A 190 -5.40 27.08 -26.79
N SER A 191 -5.77 27.82 -25.75
CA SER A 191 -7.03 28.54 -25.75
C SER A 191 -6.90 29.56 -26.87
N GLN A 192 -7.61 29.33 -27.97
CA GLN A 192 -8.06 30.42 -28.81
C GLN A 192 -8.94 31.30 -27.91
N ALA A 193 -8.31 32.32 -27.32
CA ALA A 193 -9.01 33.45 -26.75
C ALA A 193 -9.33 34.39 -27.91
N ASP A 194 -10.46 34.16 -28.56
CA ASP A 194 -11.14 35.19 -29.33
C ASP A 194 -12.18 35.83 -28.42
N SER A 195 -11.83 37.04 -27.96
CA SER A 195 -12.66 38.23 -27.72
C SER A 195 -13.98 38.15 -26.94
N GLU A 196 -14.06 39.04 -25.95
CA GLU A 196 -15.27 39.73 -25.43
C GLU A 196 -16.13 38.97 -24.43
N ASP A 197 -15.86 39.17 -23.14
CA ASP A 197 -16.73 40.00 -22.29
C ASP A 197 -16.10 40.21 -20.91
N GLY A 198 -16.05 41.46 -20.47
CA GLY A 198 -15.45 41.87 -19.21
C GLY A 198 -16.32 41.52 -18.00
N LEU A 199 -15.69 40.99 -16.95
CA LEU A 199 -16.24 41.04 -15.60
C LEU A 199 -15.13 41.41 -14.61
N ASP A 200 -15.50 42.35 -13.77
CA ASP A 200 -14.71 43.13 -12.83
C ASP A 200 -14.16 42.29 -11.67
N LEU A 201 -12.94 42.59 -11.22
CA LEU A 201 -12.19 41.82 -10.20
C LEU A 201 -12.35 42.36 -8.77
N ASP A 202 -13.49 42.98 -8.45
CA ASP A 202 -13.76 43.49 -7.09
C ASP A 202 -14.63 42.55 -6.22
N ASP A 203 -15.01 41.35 -6.71
CA ASP A 203 -16.02 40.51 -6.02
C ASP A 203 -15.51 39.22 -5.34
N LEU A 204 -14.20 39.05 -5.10
CA LEU A 204 -13.68 37.86 -4.38
C LEU A 204 -12.71 38.23 -3.25
N VAL A 205 -13.26 38.82 -2.20
CA VAL A 205 -12.76 38.70 -0.82
C VAL A 205 -13.78 37.88 -0.03
N PHE A 206 -13.46 36.63 0.29
CA PHE A 206 -13.72 35.95 1.57
C PHE A 206 -12.93 34.64 1.61
#